data_AF-A0A4S8LB51-F1
#
_entry.id   AF-A0A4S8LB51-F1
#
_cell.length_a   1.000
_cell.length_b   1.000
_cell.length_c   1.000
_cell.angle_alpha   90.00
_cell.angle_beta   90.00
_cell.angle_gamma   90.00
#
_symmetry.space_group_name_H-M   'P 1'
#
loop_
_entity.id
_entity.type
_entity.pdbx_description
1 polymer ?
#
loop_
_entity_poly.entity_id
_entity_poly.type
_entity_poly.pdbx_seq_one_letter_code
_entity_poly.pdbx_strand_id
1 'polypeptide(L)'
;MKFSFMPIAALAFASLSVAQDVTSTNVGEQIRFDAEHNATSLVGTWSSGSRAVMTGPQFANPSNLSFNYPLNTGVSYSFTEDGWYEISRYRFNSNAIDPGCMTGLIFWVHGQYQMLSNDSLYMIPNGDGFQQIQNRCNALSNQILDYNETELYNSWRIYTDPTDGFKLHLFQFDGTPVAPQFQISSTPQMLPKAMLRAPPTQILRRRGNGAEQRLTDISWTFVSTGMAMVLATVALSTL
;
A
#
# COMPACT_ATOMS: atom_id res chain seq x y z
N MET A 1 -80.66 -45.13 28.83
CA MET A 1 -79.99 -44.00 28.13
C MET A 1 -78.97 -43.42 29.09
N LYS A 2 -77.67 -43.62 28.83
CA LYS A 2 -76.57 -43.30 29.76
C LYS A 2 -75.77 -42.17 29.11
N PHE A 3 -75.96 -40.94 29.58
CA PHE A 3 -75.20 -39.78 29.12
C PHE A 3 -73.85 -39.74 29.84
N SER A 4 -72.76 -39.86 29.08
CA SER A 4 -71.39 -39.70 29.56
C SER A 4 -70.95 -38.27 29.29
N PHE A 5 -70.63 -37.52 30.34
CA PHE A 5 -69.92 -36.24 30.26
C PHE A 5 -68.44 -36.48 29.92
N MET A 6 -67.90 -35.75 28.94
CA MET A 6 -66.45 -35.62 28.70
C MET A 6 -65.96 -34.30 29.33
N PRO A 7 -64.74 -34.24 29.89
CA PRO A 7 -64.17 -33.00 30.38
C PRO A 7 -63.46 -32.24 29.25
N ILE A 8 -63.60 -30.91 29.29
CA ILE A 8 -62.94 -29.94 28.41
C ILE A 8 -61.49 -29.79 28.87
N ALA A 9 -60.52 -30.14 28.02
CA ALA A 9 -59.11 -29.87 28.25
C ALA A 9 -58.79 -28.44 27.77
N ALA A 10 -58.34 -27.58 28.69
CA ALA A 10 -57.87 -26.24 28.39
C ALA A 10 -56.47 -26.30 27.77
N LEU A 11 -56.34 -25.83 26.52
CA LEU A 11 -55.06 -25.62 25.84
C LEU A 11 -54.46 -24.28 26.30
N ALA A 12 -53.38 -24.34 27.06
CA ALA A 12 -52.53 -23.18 27.34
C ALA A 12 -51.61 -22.92 26.14
N PHE A 13 -51.85 -21.83 25.41
CA PHE A 13 -50.92 -21.34 24.39
C PHE A 13 -49.75 -20.62 25.09
N ALA A 14 -48.58 -21.25 25.11
CA ALA A 14 -47.34 -20.56 25.46
C ALA A 14 -46.89 -19.72 24.25
N SER A 15 -46.95 -18.40 24.37
CA SER A 15 -46.43 -17.46 23.38
C SER A 15 -44.90 -17.52 23.36
N LEU A 16 -44.32 -18.00 22.26
CA LEU A 16 -42.88 -17.95 22.00
C LEU A 16 -42.55 -16.56 21.45
N SER A 17 -42.07 -15.65 22.29
CA SER A 17 -41.51 -14.38 21.83
C SER A 17 -40.14 -14.63 21.21
N VAL A 18 -40.06 -14.59 19.88
CA VAL A 18 -38.82 -14.51 19.13
C VAL A 18 -38.18 -13.15 19.43
N ALA A 19 -37.11 -13.15 20.22
CA ALA A 19 -36.22 -12.00 20.29
C ALA A 19 -35.43 -11.94 18.98
N GLN A 20 -35.80 -11.02 18.09
CA GLN A 20 -34.95 -10.66 16.96
C GLN A 20 -33.84 -9.78 17.51
N ASP A 21 -32.62 -10.33 17.57
CA ASP A 21 -31.42 -9.55 17.87
C ASP A 21 -31.11 -8.69 16.66
N VAL A 22 -31.56 -7.44 16.69
CA VAL A 22 -31.20 -6.43 15.69
C VAL A 22 -29.80 -5.93 16.07
N THR A 23 -28.77 -6.58 15.53
CA THR A 23 -27.41 -6.06 15.63
C THR A 23 -27.33 -4.73 14.90
N SER A 24 -27.10 -3.66 15.66
CA SER A 24 -26.90 -2.31 15.19
C SER A 24 -25.86 -2.23 14.06
N THR A 25 -26.22 -1.62 12.94
CA THR A 25 -25.28 -1.10 11.95
C THR A 25 -24.45 0.01 12.59
N ASN A 26 -23.28 -0.34 13.14
CA ASN A 26 -22.28 0.64 13.55
C ASN A 26 -21.56 1.16 12.32
N VAL A 27 -21.52 2.48 12.22
CA VAL A 27 -20.65 3.24 11.31
C VAL A 27 -19.21 3.01 11.79
N GLY A 28 -18.41 2.31 10.99
CA GLY A 28 -17.03 1.93 11.30
C GLY A 28 -16.90 0.41 11.48
N GLU A 29 -16.76 -0.31 10.38
CA GLU A 29 -16.49 -1.75 10.43
C GLU A 29 -15.10 -1.96 11.05
N GLN A 30 -15.08 -2.48 12.27
CA GLN A 30 -13.84 -2.90 12.92
C GLN A 30 -13.29 -4.11 12.16
N ILE A 31 -11.99 -4.08 11.80
CA ILE A 31 -11.31 -5.20 11.14
C ILE A 31 -11.52 -6.47 11.97
N ARG A 32 -12.25 -7.43 11.40
CA ARG A 32 -12.52 -8.72 12.03
C ARG A 32 -11.36 -9.67 11.76
N PHE A 33 -10.87 -10.31 12.80
CA PHE A 33 -9.83 -11.32 12.67
C PHE A 33 -10.45 -12.72 12.75
N ASP A 34 -10.83 -13.27 11.61
CA ASP A 34 -11.37 -14.62 11.45
C ASP A 34 -10.89 -15.23 10.12
N ALA A 35 -11.28 -16.48 9.85
CA ALA A 35 -10.87 -17.19 8.64
C ALA A 35 -11.51 -16.60 7.37
N GLU A 36 -12.65 -15.93 7.50
CA GLU A 36 -13.37 -15.28 6.41
C GLU A 36 -12.79 -13.90 6.03
N HIS A 37 -12.17 -13.18 6.98
CA HIS A 37 -11.61 -11.83 6.78
C HIS A 37 -10.07 -11.83 6.83
N ASN A 38 -9.49 -11.69 8.03
CA ASN A 38 -8.06 -11.63 8.27
C ASN A 38 -7.65 -12.60 9.38
N ALA A 39 -6.81 -13.58 9.07
CA ALA A 39 -6.42 -14.59 10.06
C ALA A 39 -5.52 -14.05 11.20
N THR A 40 -4.90 -12.87 11.02
CA THR A 40 -4.06 -12.20 12.03
C THR A 40 -3.99 -10.68 11.77
N SER A 41 -3.41 -9.94 12.71
CA SER A 41 -3.03 -8.53 12.53
C SER A 41 -2.01 -8.36 11.40
N LEU A 42 -2.06 -7.20 10.73
CA LEU A 42 -1.11 -6.77 9.70
C LEU A 42 0.31 -6.55 10.25
N VAL A 43 0.44 -6.32 11.57
CA VAL A 43 1.72 -6.04 12.23
C VAL A 43 2.70 -7.18 12.04
N GLY A 44 3.94 -6.83 11.68
CA GLY A 44 5.01 -7.77 11.41
C GLY A 44 5.79 -7.45 10.15
N THR A 45 6.62 -8.38 9.73
CA THR A 45 7.42 -8.30 8.50
C THR A 45 6.98 -9.38 7.53
N TRP A 46 6.74 -8.97 6.30
CA TRP A 46 6.18 -9.77 5.23
C TRP A 46 7.08 -9.68 4.01
N SER A 47 7.40 -10.81 3.38
CA SER A 47 8.28 -10.84 2.20
C SER A 47 7.79 -11.82 1.15
N SER A 48 7.92 -11.46 -0.12
CA SER A 48 7.50 -12.29 -1.26
C SER A 48 8.56 -13.28 -1.75
N GLY A 49 8.12 -14.25 -2.57
CA GLY A 49 9.02 -15.11 -3.34
C GLY A 49 9.94 -15.94 -2.45
N SER A 50 11.25 -15.84 -2.67
CA SER A 50 12.27 -16.58 -1.91
C SER A 50 12.55 -16.01 -0.52
N ARG A 51 11.83 -14.96 -0.10
CA ARG A 51 12.02 -14.26 1.19
C ARG A 51 13.40 -13.58 1.34
N ALA A 52 14.10 -13.37 0.22
CA ALA A 52 15.44 -12.78 0.21
C ALA A 52 15.42 -11.26 0.39
N VAL A 53 14.39 -10.59 -0.10
CA VAL A 53 14.19 -9.15 0.14
C VAL A 53 13.58 -8.99 1.52
N MET A 54 14.23 -8.21 2.38
CA MET A 54 13.78 -7.91 3.73
C MET A 54 13.81 -6.40 3.92
N THR A 55 12.98 -5.91 4.83
CA THR A 55 13.03 -4.55 5.34
C THR A 55 14.14 -4.39 6.40
N GLY A 56 14.53 -3.15 6.67
CA GLY A 56 15.48 -2.75 7.69
C GLY A 56 16.89 -2.45 7.18
N PRO A 57 17.86 -2.31 8.09
CA PRO A 57 19.24 -1.90 7.77
C PRO A 57 20.01 -2.89 6.89
N GLN A 58 19.52 -4.12 6.76
CA GLN A 58 20.09 -5.12 5.87
C GLN A 58 19.74 -4.90 4.40
N PHE A 59 18.82 -3.97 4.09
CA PHE A 59 18.40 -3.67 2.72
C PHE A 59 18.81 -2.27 2.26
N ALA A 60 18.57 -1.24 3.08
CA ALA A 60 18.89 0.14 2.73
C ALA A 60 19.76 0.81 3.81
N ASN A 61 20.64 1.70 3.36
CA ASN A 61 21.39 2.64 4.19
C ASN A 61 21.07 4.07 3.75
N PRO A 62 20.07 4.73 4.38
CA PRO A 62 19.65 6.08 4.02
C PRO A 62 20.73 7.15 4.24
N SER A 63 21.64 6.95 5.19
CA SER A 63 22.72 7.91 5.47
C SER A 63 23.72 8.05 4.32
N ASN A 64 23.95 6.95 3.59
CA ASN A 64 24.87 6.90 2.46
C ASN A 64 24.18 6.76 1.11
N LEU A 65 22.84 6.84 1.05
CA LEU A 65 22.04 6.62 -0.16
C LEU A 65 22.44 5.32 -0.87
N SER A 66 22.53 4.21 -0.15
CA SER A 66 22.96 2.94 -0.73
C SER A 66 22.05 1.78 -0.36
N PHE A 67 22.14 0.72 -1.16
CA PHE A 67 21.39 -0.52 -0.95
C PHE A 67 22.34 -1.70 -0.80
N ASN A 68 21.93 -2.65 0.03
CA ASN A 68 22.51 -3.98 0.11
C ASN A 68 21.65 -4.90 -0.76
N TYR A 69 22.22 -5.35 -1.87
CA TYR A 69 21.48 -6.10 -2.89
C TYR A 69 21.16 -7.52 -2.43
N PRO A 70 19.89 -7.90 -2.35
CA PRO A 70 19.50 -9.29 -2.11
C PRO A 70 19.86 -10.17 -3.31
N LEU A 71 20.10 -11.47 -3.06
CA LEU A 71 20.42 -12.43 -4.11
C LEU A 71 19.26 -12.66 -5.10
N ASN A 72 18.02 -12.48 -4.65
CA ASN A 72 16.81 -12.68 -5.44
C ASN A 72 15.93 -11.44 -5.35
N THR A 73 15.23 -11.13 -6.44
CA THR A 73 14.22 -10.07 -6.48
C THR A 73 13.01 -10.41 -5.62
N GLY A 74 12.32 -9.37 -5.18
CA GLY A 74 11.13 -9.48 -4.36
C GLY A 74 10.70 -8.13 -3.82
N VAL A 75 9.69 -8.19 -2.97
CA VAL A 75 9.20 -7.07 -2.17
C VAL A 75 9.08 -7.54 -0.73
N SER A 76 9.35 -6.63 0.20
CA SER A 76 9.09 -6.78 1.62
C SER A 76 8.34 -5.58 2.15
N TYR A 77 7.46 -5.83 3.11
CA TYR A 77 6.70 -4.85 3.87
C TYR A 77 6.90 -5.09 5.36
N SER A 78 7.07 -4.03 6.14
CA SER A 78 6.94 -4.11 7.59
C SER A 78 5.90 -3.14 8.08
N PHE A 79 5.08 -3.56 9.03
CA PHE A 79 4.04 -2.76 9.65
C PHE A 79 4.18 -2.81 11.17
N THR A 80 4.12 -1.66 11.82
CA THR A 80 4.11 -1.56 13.27
C THR A 80 2.72 -1.23 13.80
N GLU A 81 2.47 -1.58 15.06
CA GLU A 81 1.20 -1.28 15.73
C GLU A 81 0.95 0.23 15.87
N ASP A 82 2.00 1.05 15.94
CA ASP A 82 1.90 2.51 16.03
C ASP A 82 1.73 3.22 14.67
N GLY A 83 1.34 2.47 13.62
CA GLY A 83 0.97 3.04 12.33
C GLY A 83 2.15 3.37 11.41
N TRP A 84 3.32 2.76 11.61
CA TRP A 84 4.47 2.94 10.73
C TRP A 84 4.64 1.79 9.77
N TYR A 85 5.05 2.11 8.54
CA TYR A 85 5.36 1.13 7.52
C TYR A 85 6.73 1.35 6.92
N GLU A 86 7.28 0.26 6.39
CA GLU A 86 8.45 0.29 5.52
C GLU A 86 8.25 -0.64 4.33
N ILE A 87 8.68 -0.21 3.15
CA ILE A 87 8.66 -0.99 1.91
C ILE A 87 10.09 -1.10 1.39
N SER A 88 10.49 -2.32 1.05
CA SER A 88 11.71 -2.62 0.32
C SER A 88 11.34 -3.36 -0.96
N ARG A 89 11.72 -2.83 -2.14
CA ARG A 89 11.45 -3.50 -3.43
C ARG A 89 12.72 -3.64 -4.22
N TYR A 90 12.92 -4.84 -4.76
CA TYR A 90 13.96 -5.12 -5.74
C TYR A 90 13.37 -5.89 -6.91
N ARG A 91 13.39 -5.29 -8.11
CA ARG A 91 12.76 -5.82 -9.31
C ARG A 91 13.61 -5.56 -10.55
N PHE A 92 13.40 -6.37 -11.58
CA PHE A 92 13.92 -6.13 -12.92
C PHE A 92 12.77 -5.89 -13.89
N ASN A 93 12.93 -4.90 -14.76
CA ASN A 93 12.08 -4.69 -15.92
C ASN A 93 12.84 -5.19 -17.16
N SER A 94 12.27 -6.20 -17.82
CA SER A 94 12.79 -6.74 -19.07
C SER A 94 12.45 -5.83 -20.25
N ASN A 95 13.36 -5.72 -21.21
CA ASN A 95 13.10 -5.09 -22.50
C ASN A 95 12.92 -6.18 -23.56
N ALA A 96 11.71 -6.28 -24.12
CA ALA A 96 11.35 -7.32 -25.09
C ALA A 96 11.99 -7.11 -26.48
N ILE A 97 12.34 -5.86 -26.81
CA ILE A 97 12.98 -5.52 -28.09
C ILE A 97 14.48 -5.83 -28.02
N ASP A 98 15.11 -5.49 -26.90
CA ASP A 98 16.52 -5.79 -26.64
C ASP A 98 16.69 -6.42 -25.25
N PRO A 99 16.71 -7.76 -25.15
CA PRO A 99 16.88 -8.48 -23.88
C PRO A 99 18.21 -8.18 -23.18
N GLY A 100 19.23 -7.70 -23.90
CA GLY A 100 20.51 -7.28 -23.30
C GLY A 100 20.40 -6.01 -22.45
N CYS A 101 19.30 -5.26 -22.63
CA CYS A 101 19.02 -3.96 -22.03
C CYS A 101 17.98 -4.02 -20.92
N MET A 102 18.19 -4.92 -19.95
CA MET A 102 17.37 -4.97 -18.74
C MET A 102 17.61 -3.77 -17.82
N THR A 103 16.55 -3.35 -17.12
CA THR A 103 16.63 -2.29 -16.10
C THR A 103 16.38 -2.88 -14.72
N GLY A 104 17.33 -2.72 -13.81
CA GLY A 104 17.17 -3.03 -12.39
C GLY A 104 16.61 -1.83 -11.64
N LEU A 105 15.61 -2.07 -10.80
CA LEU A 105 15.08 -1.08 -9.86
C LEU A 105 15.15 -1.65 -8.46
N ILE A 106 15.80 -0.91 -7.58
CA ILE A 106 15.79 -1.17 -6.14
C ILE A 106 15.36 0.12 -5.44
N PHE A 107 14.44 0.03 -4.50
CA PHE A 107 14.03 1.21 -3.75
C PHE A 107 13.60 0.87 -2.34
N TRP A 108 13.70 1.88 -1.50
CA TRP A 108 13.27 1.87 -0.12
C TRP A 108 12.45 3.12 0.18
N VAL A 109 11.37 2.94 0.94
CA VAL A 109 10.53 4.03 1.44
C VAL A 109 9.90 3.60 2.76
N HIS A 110 9.68 4.57 3.64
CA HIS A 110 8.99 4.35 4.90
C HIS A 110 8.17 5.58 5.28
N GLY A 111 7.28 5.40 6.23
CA GLY A 111 6.46 6.49 6.77
C GLY A 111 5.30 5.98 7.57
N GLN A 112 4.17 6.68 7.51
CA GLN A 112 2.97 6.35 8.25
C GLN A 112 1.91 5.71 7.35
N TYR A 113 1.23 4.70 7.86
CA TYR A 113 0.09 4.10 7.20
C TYR A 113 -1.17 4.31 8.03
N GLN A 114 -2.29 4.38 7.33
CA GLN A 114 -3.61 4.40 7.92
C GLN A 114 -4.50 3.37 7.23
N MET A 115 -5.30 2.68 8.03
CA MET A 115 -6.38 1.82 7.54
C MET A 115 -7.62 2.69 7.43
N LEU A 116 -8.15 2.81 6.22
CA LEU A 116 -9.33 3.59 5.93
C LEU A 116 -10.59 2.79 6.27
N SER A 117 -11.72 3.47 6.43
CA SER A 117 -13.01 2.84 6.79
C SER A 117 -13.58 1.91 5.72
N ASN A 118 -12.98 1.87 4.54
CA ASN A 118 -13.34 1.00 3.41
C ASN A 118 -12.32 -0.16 3.25
N ASP A 119 -11.59 -0.50 4.30
CA ASP A 119 -10.53 -1.51 4.35
C ASP A 119 -9.34 -1.28 3.40
N SER A 120 -9.25 -0.09 2.79
CA SER A 120 -8.09 0.31 2.02
C SER A 120 -6.94 0.71 2.95
N LEU A 121 -5.72 0.45 2.49
CA LEU A 121 -4.49 0.79 3.20
C LEU A 121 -3.82 1.97 2.47
N TYR A 122 -3.67 3.08 3.18
CA TYR A 122 -3.09 4.31 2.66
C TYR A 122 -1.75 4.59 3.32
N MET A 123 -0.69 4.66 2.52
CA MET A 123 0.70 4.75 2.96
C MET A 123 1.31 6.09 2.54
N ILE A 124 1.67 6.90 3.54
CA ILE A 124 2.19 8.25 3.36
C ILE A 124 3.69 8.25 3.68
N PRO A 125 4.57 8.51 2.70
CA PRO A 125 6.02 8.52 2.90
C PRO A 125 6.49 9.71 3.73
N ASN A 126 7.63 9.55 4.40
CA ASN A 126 8.27 10.60 5.20
C ASN A 126 9.09 11.63 4.39
N GLY A 127 9.19 11.49 3.06
CA GLY A 127 9.97 12.40 2.22
C GLY A 127 11.45 12.04 2.05
N ASP A 128 11.92 10.95 2.65
CA ASP A 128 13.32 10.50 2.63
C ASP A 128 13.54 9.18 1.88
N GLY A 129 12.50 8.64 1.24
CA GLY A 129 12.62 7.48 0.38
C GLY A 129 13.57 7.75 -0.79
N PHE A 130 14.15 6.69 -1.34
CA PHE A 130 15.02 6.77 -2.51
C PHE A 130 14.98 5.47 -3.30
N GLN A 131 15.31 5.60 -4.58
CA GLN A 131 15.40 4.50 -5.52
C GLN A 131 16.70 4.57 -6.29
N GLN A 132 17.23 3.42 -6.66
CA GLN A 132 18.34 3.29 -7.58
C GLN A 132 17.85 2.57 -8.83
N ILE A 133 18.05 3.22 -9.98
CA ILE A 133 17.71 2.70 -11.30
C ILE A 133 19.03 2.40 -12.02
N GLN A 134 19.18 1.14 -12.42
CA GLN A 134 20.34 0.67 -13.18
C GLN A 134 19.90 0.20 -14.56
N ASN A 135 20.39 0.85 -15.61
CA ASN A 135 20.08 0.50 -16.99
C ASN A 135 21.37 0.24 -17.76
N ARG A 136 21.51 -0.98 -18.30
CA ARG A 136 22.71 -1.41 -19.02
C ARG A 136 22.96 -0.68 -20.34
N CYS A 137 21.93 -0.13 -20.96
CA CYS A 137 22.00 0.42 -22.33
C CYS A 137 21.78 1.94 -22.40
N ASN A 138 21.63 2.59 -21.25
CA ASN A 138 21.50 4.04 -21.19
C ASN A 138 22.85 4.69 -20.84
N ALA A 139 23.06 5.95 -21.27
CA ALA A 139 24.27 6.71 -21.01
C ALA A 139 24.49 6.95 -19.50
N LEU A 140 23.40 7.11 -18.75
CA LEU A 140 23.39 7.11 -17.29
C LEU A 140 22.92 5.74 -16.82
N SER A 141 23.88 4.87 -16.53
CA SER A 141 23.63 3.46 -16.26
C SER A 141 23.32 3.15 -14.79
N ASN A 142 23.55 4.10 -13.90
CA ASN A 142 23.30 3.98 -12.47
C ASN A 142 22.93 5.34 -11.89
N GLN A 143 21.68 5.49 -11.45
CA GLN A 143 21.17 6.74 -10.90
C GLN A 143 20.43 6.48 -9.60
N ILE A 144 20.66 7.34 -8.62
CA ILE A 144 19.91 7.37 -7.37
C ILE A 144 19.01 8.59 -7.38
N LEU A 145 17.73 8.39 -7.16
CA LEU A 145 16.68 9.40 -7.21
C LEU A 145 15.88 9.35 -5.91
N ASP A 146 15.37 10.50 -5.46
CA ASP A 146 14.42 10.53 -4.36
C ASP A 146 13.12 9.80 -4.75
N TYR A 147 12.47 9.20 -3.76
CA TYR A 147 11.19 8.52 -3.91
C TYR A 147 10.25 8.98 -2.78
N ASN A 148 9.14 9.61 -3.16
CA ASN A 148 8.18 10.15 -2.22
C ASN A 148 6.74 9.97 -2.71
N GLU A 149 6.48 8.82 -3.33
CA GLU A 149 5.15 8.50 -3.83
C GLU A 149 4.30 7.85 -2.73
N THR A 150 3.09 8.36 -2.58
CA THR A 150 2.07 7.81 -1.67
C THR A 150 1.42 6.60 -2.33
N GLU A 151 1.29 5.50 -1.59
CA GLU A 151 0.66 4.28 -2.10
C GLU A 151 -0.70 4.01 -1.46
N LEU A 152 -1.68 3.72 -2.31
CA LEU A 152 -3.01 3.26 -1.91
C LEU A 152 -3.18 1.80 -2.35
N TYR A 153 -3.48 0.93 -1.40
CA TYR A 153 -3.95 -0.42 -1.65
C TYR A 153 -5.45 -0.45 -1.42
N ASN A 154 -6.20 -0.82 -2.47
CA ASN A 154 -7.66 -0.80 -2.43
C ASN A 154 -8.20 -1.78 -1.38
N SER A 155 -7.57 -2.95 -1.26
CA SER A 155 -7.91 -3.94 -0.25
C SER A 155 -6.70 -4.78 0.12
N TRP A 156 -6.80 -5.44 1.27
CA TRP A 156 -5.82 -6.41 1.74
C TRP A 156 -6.53 -7.54 2.48
N ARG A 157 -5.88 -8.70 2.52
CA ARG A 157 -6.35 -9.85 3.29
C ARG A 157 -5.21 -10.71 3.76
N ILE A 158 -5.38 -11.34 4.91
CA ILE A 158 -4.43 -12.32 5.44
C ILE A 158 -5.14 -13.66 5.61
N TYR A 159 -4.59 -14.70 5.00
CA TYR A 159 -5.07 -16.08 5.17
C TYR A 159 -3.94 -16.97 5.66
N THR A 160 -4.33 -18.12 6.22
CA THR A 160 -3.37 -19.13 6.68
C THR A 160 -3.16 -20.17 5.58
N ASP A 161 -1.93 -20.32 5.14
CA ASP A 161 -1.50 -21.38 4.25
C ASP A 161 -1.00 -22.59 5.06
N PRO A 162 -1.42 -23.83 4.74
CA PRO A 162 -1.02 -25.02 5.49
C PRO A 162 0.48 -25.32 5.49
N THR A 163 1.22 -24.81 4.50
CA THR A 163 2.64 -25.09 4.29
C THR A 163 3.54 -23.94 4.72
N ASP A 164 3.14 -22.70 4.43
CA ASP A 164 3.96 -21.52 4.64
C ASP A 164 3.49 -20.62 5.80
N GLY A 165 2.35 -20.93 6.43
CA GLY A 165 1.76 -20.10 7.48
C GLY A 165 1.02 -18.88 6.93
N PHE A 166 1.04 -17.75 7.64
CA PHE A 166 0.28 -16.57 7.24
C PHE A 166 0.79 -15.95 5.94
N LYS A 167 -0.13 -15.66 5.03
CA LYS A 167 0.11 -14.98 3.75
C LYS A 167 -0.73 -13.70 3.66
N LEU A 168 -0.05 -12.58 3.46
CA LEU A 168 -0.65 -11.28 3.18
C LEU A 168 -0.79 -11.10 1.67
N HIS A 169 -2.02 -10.82 1.24
CA HIS A 169 -2.34 -10.38 -0.11
C HIS A 169 -2.74 -8.91 -0.08
N LEU A 170 -2.05 -8.12 -0.88
CA LEU A 170 -2.33 -6.71 -1.11
C LEU A 170 -2.87 -6.54 -2.54
N PHE A 171 -3.82 -5.65 -2.72
CA PHE A 171 -4.34 -5.27 -4.05
C PHE A 171 -4.06 -3.80 -4.28
N GLN A 172 -3.44 -3.48 -5.41
CA GLN A 172 -3.14 -2.10 -5.80
C GLN A 172 -4.42 -1.26 -5.95
N PHE A 173 -4.28 0.04 -6.17
CA PHE A 173 -5.42 0.97 -6.32
C PHE A 173 -6.40 0.54 -7.44
N ASP A 174 -5.91 -0.16 -8.47
CA ASP A 174 -6.67 -0.68 -9.61
C ASP A 174 -7.24 -2.09 -9.38
N GLY A 175 -7.00 -2.68 -8.21
CA GLY A 175 -7.37 -4.06 -7.88
C GLY A 175 -6.39 -5.12 -8.37
N THR A 176 -5.30 -4.74 -9.05
CA THR A 176 -4.26 -5.70 -9.48
C THR A 176 -3.57 -6.29 -8.24
N PRO A 177 -3.50 -7.63 -8.10
CA PRO A 177 -2.85 -8.24 -6.94
C PRO A 177 -1.35 -7.98 -6.95
N VAL A 178 -0.81 -7.66 -5.78
CA VAL A 178 0.64 -7.68 -5.54
C VAL A 178 1.08 -9.13 -5.35
N ALA A 179 2.37 -9.40 -5.59
CA ALA A 179 2.98 -10.68 -5.25
C ALA A 179 2.60 -11.10 -3.81
N PRO A 180 2.21 -12.36 -3.56
CA PRO A 180 1.90 -12.85 -2.22
C PRO A 180 3.07 -12.63 -1.26
N GLN A 181 2.77 -12.19 -0.04
CA GLN A 181 3.77 -11.90 0.98
C GLN A 181 3.66 -12.94 2.11
N PHE A 182 4.76 -13.63 2.41
CA PHE A 182 4.86 -14.58 3.52
C PHE A 182 5.25 -13.85 4.79
N GLN A 183 4.65 -14.18 5.93
CA GLN A 183 5.10 -13.64 7.20
C GLN A 183 6.48 -14.19 7.55
N ILE A 184 7.45 -13.30 7.77
CA ILE A 184 8.81 -13.64 8.18
C ILE A 184 8.97 -13.52 9.69
N SER A 185 8.34 -12.50 10.27
CA SER A 185 8.40 -12.22 11.70
C SER A 185 7.12 -11.53 12.14
N SER A 186 6.58 -11.91 13.30
CA SER A 186 5.48 -11.18 13.95
C SER A 186 5.93 -9.83 14.52
N THR A 187 7.23 -9.65 14.72
CA THR A 187 7.82 -8.37 15.10
C THR A 187 8.30 -7.62 13.85
N PRO A 188 7.94 -6.34 13.68
CA PRO A 188 8.40 -5.55 12.54
C PRO A 188 9.92 -5.34 12.57
N GLN A 189 10.57 -5.57 11.43
CA GLN A 189 11.98 -5.30 11.19
C GLN A 189 12.09 -4.17 10.18
N MET A 190 12.37 -2.96 10.65
CA MET A 190 12.46 -1.76 9.81
C MET A 190 13.53 -0.81 10.34
N LEU A 191 13.89 0.19 9.54
CA LEU A 191 14.74 1.30 9.96
C LEU A 191 14.01 2.21 10.99
N PRO A 192 14.72 3.12 11.67
CA PRO A 192 14.11 3.96 12.69
C PRO A 192 12.97 4.82 12.17
N LYS A 193 11.88 4.88 12.95
CA LYS A 193 10.63 5.59 12.68
C LYS A 193 10.75 7.12 12.80
N ALA A 194 11.53 7.72 11.90
CA ALA A 194 11.75 9.16 11.80
C ALA A 194 12.20 9.53 10.39
N MET A 195 12.21 10.80 10.02
CA MET A 195 12.87 11.22 8.80
C MET A 195 14.39 11.03 8.95
N LEU A 196 15.00 10.17 8.12
CA LEU A 196 16.40 9.75 8.20
C LEU A 196 17.32 10.56 7.29
N ARG A 197 16.75 11.27 6.30
CA ARG A 197 17.46 12.16 5.40
C ARG A 197 16.62 13.41 5.16
N ALA A 198 17.25 14.58 5.13
CA ALA A 198 16.59 15.79 4.66
C ALA A 198 16.42 15.72 3.13
N PRO A 199 15.22 16.02 2.57
CA PRO A 199 15.09 16.18 1.13
C PRO A 199 16.05 17.30 0.67
N PRO A 200 16.58 17.23 -0.56
CA PRO A 200 17.48 18.26 -1.05
C PRO A 200 16.79 19.62 -0.96
N THR A 201 17.39 20.54 -0.21
CA THR A 201 16.90 21.92 -0.09
C THR A 201 16.84 22.51 -1.49
N GLN A 202 15.63 22.80 -2.00
CA GLN A 202 15.48 23.64 -3.16
C GLN A 202 16.00 25.02 -2.78
N ILE A 203 17.24 25.33 -3.15
CA ILE A 203 17.77 26.68 -3.01
C ILE A 203 16.95 27.53 -3.98
N LEU A 204 15.91 28.19 -3.47
CA LEU A 204 15.28 29.30 -4.17
C LEU A 204 16.33 30.39 -4.31
N ARG A 205 17.16 30.31 -5.34
CA ARG A 205 18.04 31.40 -5.73
C ARG A 205 17.13 32.53 -6.20
N ARG A 206 16.91 33.53 -5.33
CA ARG A 206 16.31 34.81 -5.73
C ARG A 206 17.21 35.43 -6.80
N ARG A 207 16.91 35.17 -8.07
CA ARG A 207 17.60 35.76 -9.20
C ARG A 207 17.13 37.21 -9.28
N GLY A 208 18.02 38.14 -8.98
CA GLY A 208 17.80 39.55 -9.30
C GLY A 208 17.54 39.67 -10.80
N ASN A 209 16.42 40.31 -11.13
CA ASN A 209 16.00 40.79 -12.45
C ASN A 209 15.96 39.75 -13.60
N GLY A 210 14.73 39.30 -13.90
CA GLY A 210 14.24 39.10 -15.27
C GLY A 210 14.90 38.02 -16.13
N ALA A 211 14.53 36.76 -15.88
CA ALA A 211 14.32 35.69 -16.88
C ALA A 211 14.14 34.37 -16.12
N GLU A 212 12.90 33.88 -16.08
CA GLU A 212 12.52 32.60 -15.51
C GLU A 212 13.00 31.49 -16.45
N GLN A 213 14.08 30.80 -16.07
CA GLN A 213 14.44 29.52 -16.66
C GLN A 213 14.15 28.46 -15.62
N ARG A 214 13.00 27.80 -15.79
CA ARG A 214 12.58 26.61 -15.07
C ARG A 214 13.51 25.44 -15.45
N LEU A 215 14.63 25.30 -14.73
CA LEU A 215 15.47 24.11 -14.80
C LEU A 215 14.98 23.12 -13.74
N THR A 216 13.87 22.45 -14.05
CA THR A 216 13.45 21.12 -13.52
C THR A 216 12.12 20.74 -14.17
N ASP A 217 12.12 20.59 -15.49
CA ASP A 217 11.08 19.82 -16.19
C ASP A 217 11.80 18.79 -17.07
N ILE A 218 12.16 17.65 -16.48
CA ILE A 218 12.04 16.38 -17.21
C ILE A 218 10.79 15.72 -16.62
N SER A 219 9.65 16.31 -16.96
CA SER A 219 8.36 15.67 -16.80
C SER A 219 8.21 14.70 -17.96
N TRP A 220 8.38 13.40 -17.72
CA TRP A 220 7.84 12.38 -18.61
C TRP A 220 6.34 12.31 -18.35
N THR A 221 5.57 13.18 -19.01
CA THR A 221 4.13 12.99 -19.12
C THR A 221 3.89 11.76 -19.99
N PHE A 222 3.42 10.67 -19.37
CA PHE A 222 2.70 9.64 -20.12
C PHE A 222 1.46 10.32 -20.71
N VAL A 223 1.41 10.43 -22.04
CA VAL A 223 0.23 10.97 -22.75
C VAL A 223 -0.90 9.94 -22.61
N SER A 224 -1.74 10.08 -21.59
CA SER A 224 -3.09 9.52 -21.62
C SER A 224 -3.99 10.54 -22.31
N THR A 225 -4.40 10.22 -23.53
CA THR A 225 -5.29 11.05 -24.34
C THR A 225 -6.65 11.17 -23.66
N GLY A 226 -6.94 12.34 -23.08
CA GLY A 226 -8.26 12.72 -22.58
C GLY A 226 -8.53 14.16 -22.95
N MET A 227 -9.37 14.38 -23.97
CA MET A 227 -9.76 15.72 -24.41
C MET A 227 -10.45 16.49 -23.27
N ALA A 228 -9.93 17.66 -22.92
CA ALA A 228 -10.63 18.63 -22.11
C ALA A 228 -11.26 19.71 -23.02
N MET A 229 -12.59 19.79 -23.01
CA MET A 229 -13.34 20.89 -23.62
C MET A 229 -13.09 22.18 -22.85
N VAL A 230 -12.64 23.24 -23.54
CA VAL A 230 -12.55 24.59 -23.00
C VAL A 230 -13.85 25.33 -23.32
N LEU A 231 -14.67 25.63 -22.29
CA LEU A 231 -15.74 26.60 -22.37
C LEU A 231 -15.16 28.01 -22.20
N ALA A 232 -15.23 28.83 -23.26
CA ALA A 232 -14.95 30.26 -23.19
C ALA A 232 -16.25 31.04 -22.95
N THR A 233 -16.35 31.75 -21.83
CA THR A 233 -17.40 32.74 -21.59
C THR A 233 -16.91 34.11 -22.05
N VAL A 234 -17.59 34.70 -23.03
CA VAL A 234 -17.35 36.07 -23.51
C VAL A 234 -18.19 37.03 -22.67
N ALA A 235 -17.54 37.95 -21.95
CA ALA A 235 -18.21 39.05 -21.27
C ALA A 235 -18.58 40.14 -22.29
N LEU A 236 -19.88 40.37 -22.51
CA LEU A 236 -20.39 41.55 -23.22
C LEU A 236 -20.37 42.75 -22.26
N SER A 237 -19.61 43.78 -22.63
CA SER A 237 -19.78 45.14 -22.09
C SER A 237 -20.92 45.83 -22.83
N THR A 238 -21.95 46.26 -22.10
CA THR A 238 -23.03 47.12 -22.63
C THR A 238 -22.89 48.55 -22.13
N LEU A 239 -23.02 49.46 -23.09
CA LEU A 239 -23.33 50.91 -23.03
C LEU A 239 -22.24 51.84 -22.50
#